data_AF-A0A6C0IFB9-F1
#
_entry.id   AF-A0A6C0IFB9-F1
#
_cell.length_a   1.000
_cell.length_b   1.000
_cell.length_c   1.000
_cell.angle_alpha   90.00
_cell.angle_beta   90.00
_cell.angle_gamma   90.00
#
_symmetry.space_group_name_H-M   'P 1'
#
loop_
_entity.id
_entity.type
_entity.pdbx_description
1 polymer ?
#
loop_
_entity_poly.entity_id
_entity_poly.type
_entity_poly.pdbx_seq_one_letter_code
_entity_poly.pdbx_strand_id
1 'polypeptide(L)' 'MKINSSDFLILIAIGLGLLILDRYFRINKIIDSFENPERCGVNMPPCAFKKRCANGFCIDNSLPRLPANDLPVFP' A
#
# COMPACT_ATOMS: atom_id res chain seq x y z
N MET A 1 -15.80 35.45 -21.80
CA MET A 1 -14.64 34.56 -21.95
C MET A 1 -15.02 33.52 -23.01
N LYS A 2 -14.50 33.66 -24.24
CA LYS A 2 -14.81 32.69 -25.32
C LYS A 2 -13.89 31.50 -25.12
N ILE A 3 -14.45 30.38 -24.69
CA ILE A 3 -13.72 29.13 -24.54
C ILE A 3 -13.70 28.48 -25.92
N ASN A 4 -12.52 28.32 -26.48
CA ASN A 4 -12.39 27.67 -27.78
C ASN A 4 -12.51 26.15 -27.59
N SER A 5 -12.92 25.44 -28.65
CA SER A 5 -13.00 23.97 -28.62
C SER A 5 -11.63 23.33 -28.29
N SER A 6 -10.52 24.00 -28.64
CA SER A 6 -9.16 23.64 -28.24
C SER A 6 -8.96 23.62 -26.73
N ASP A 7 -9.54 24.60 -26.02
CA ASP A 7 -9.35 24.75 -24.58
C ASP A 7 -10.09 23.64 -23.82
N PHE A 8 -11.25 23.23 -24.35
CA PHE A 8 -11.97 22.04 -23.87
C PHE A 8 -11.17 20.75 -24.04
N LEU A 9 -10.53 20.55 -25.19
CA LEU A 9 -9.69 19.37 -25.41
C LEU A 9 -8.48 19.35 -24.47
N ILE A 10 -7.87 20.51 -24.21
CA ILE A 10 -6.76 20.63 -23.26
C ILE A 10 -7.22 20.27 -21.84
N LEU A 11 -8.38 20.78 -21.40
CA LEU A 11 -8.90 20.46 -20.07
C LEU A 11 -9.23 18.97 -19.90
N ILE A 12 -9.77 18.33 -20.94
CA ILE A 12 -10.03 16.88 -20.93
C ILE A 12 -8.71 16.09 -20.85
N ALA A 13 -7.70 16.49 -21.63
CA ALA A 13 -6.39 15.83 -21.62
C ALA A 13 -5.72 15.94 -20.24
N ILE A 14 -5.78 17.12 -19.61
CA ILE A 14 -5.27 17.34 -18.25
C ILE A 14 -6.04 16.46 -17.25
N GLY A 15 -7.37 16.45 -17.32
CA GLY A 15 -8.19 15.62 -16.44
C GLY A 15 -7.87 14.13 -16.54
N LEU A 16 -7.74 13.60 -17.76
CA LEU A 16 -7.35 12.21 -17.99
C LEU A 16 -5.94 11.92 -17.47
N GLY A 17 -4.99 12.84 -17.69
CA GLY A 17 -3.63 12.70 -17.17
C GLY A 17 -3.59 12.61 -15.64
N LEU A 18 -4.34 13.48 -14.96
CA LEU A 18 -4.43 13.47 -13.49
C LEU A 18 -5.08 12.18 -12.97
N LEU A 19 -6.12 11.67 -13.63
CA LEU A 19 -6.76 10.39 -13.26
C LEU A 19 -5.81 9.20 -13.42
N ILE A 20 -5.00 9.17 -14.48
CA ILE A 20 -4.01 8.11 -14.69
C ILE A 20 -2.92 8.17 -13.62
N LEU A 21 -2.43 9.37 -13.30
CA LEU A 21 -1.42 9.56 -12.26
C LEU A 21 -1.96 9.14 -10.88
N ASP A 22 -3.15 9.59 -10.49
CA ASP A 22 -3.77 9.20 -9.22
C ASP A 22 -3.90 7.67 -9.12
N ARG A 23 -4.38 7.03 -10.21
CA ARG A 23 -4.50 5.57 -10.28
C ARG A 23 -3.14 4.88 -10.11
N TYR A 24 -2.09 5.37 -10.78
CA TYR A 24 -0.76 4.79 -10.69
C TYR A 24 -0.18 4.91 -9.28
N PHE A 25 -0.25 6.09 -8.66
CA PHE A 25 0.31 6.33 -7.33
C PHE A 25 -0.46 5.61 -6.22
N ARG A 26 -1.78 5.48 -6.35
CA ARG A 26 -2.62 4.93 -5.28
C ARG A 26 -2.78 3.41 -5.36
N ILE A 27 -2.91 2.85 -6.58
CA ILE A 27 -3.22 1.42 -6.75
C ILE A 27 -1.95 0.56 -6.74
N ASN A 28 -0.88 0.97 -7.45
CA ASN A 28 0.32 0.12 -7.53
C ASN A 28 1.02 -0.04 -6.17
N LYS A 29 1.00 1.00 -5.32
CA LYS A 29 1.56 0.92 -3.96
C LYS A 29 0.84 -0.10 -3.07
N ILE A 30 -0.45 -0.35 -3.32
CA ILE A 30 -1.24 -1.33 -2.56
C ILE A 30 -0.96 -2.74 -3.09
N ILE A 31 -0.89 -2.92 -4.41
CA ILE A 31 -0.69 -4.24 -5.03
C ILE A 31 0.69 -4.82 -4.67
N ASP A 32 1.76 -4.02 -4.70
CA ASP A 32 3.11 -4.49 -4.33
C ASP A 32 3.19 -5.00 -2.87
N SER A 33 2.33 -4.49 -1.99
CA SER A 33 2.28 -4.92 -0.58
C SER A 33 1.56 -6.27 -0.40
N PHE A 34 0.71 -6.67 -1.34
CA PHE A 34 -0.02 -7.95 -1.32
C PHE A 34 0.66 -9.05 -2.14
N GLU A 35 1.58 -8.71 -3.04
CA GLU A 35 2.07 -9.66 -4.04
C GLU A 35 3.12 -10.65 -3.52
N ASN A 36 3.85 -10.34 -2.44
CA ASN A 36 4.76 -11.30 -1.80
C ASN A 36 4.95 -11.06 -0.28
N PRO A 37 3.89 -11.14 0.54
CA PRO A 37 4.11 -11.34 1.96
C PRO A 37 4.75 -12.72 2.11
N GLU A 38 6.04 -12.80 2.45
CA GLU A 38 6.79 -14.05 2.66
C GLU A 38 5.92 -15.03 3.46
N ARG A 39 5.31 -16.00 2.77
CA ARG A 39 4.36 -16.92 3.40
C ARG A 39 5.13 -18.06 4.04
N CYS A 40 4.60 -18.56 5.14
CA CYS A 40 5.19 -19.67 5.89
C CYS A 40 4.11 -20.65 6.34
N GLY A 41 4.49 -21.90 6.56
CA GLY A 41 3.57 -22.97 6.92
C GLY A 41 4.23 -24.35 6.85
N VAL A 42 3.43 -25.41 7.05
CA VAL A 42 3.91 -26.79 7.13
C VAL A 42 4.53 -27.28 5.80
N ASN A 43 4.06 -26.77 4.66
CA ASN A 43 4.51 -27.16 3.32
C ASN A 43 5.12 -25.98 2.53
N MET A 44 5.72 -25.02 3.24
CA MET A 44 6.31 -23.81 2.66
C MET A 44 7.76 -23.65 3.13
N PRO A 45 8.61 -22.93 2.38
CA PRO A 45 9.96 -22.64 2.84
C PRO A 45 9.93 -21.92 4.21
N PRO A 46 10.93 -22.18 5.07
CA PRO A 46 11.03 -21.47 6.34
C PRO A 46 11.30 -19.97 6.10
N CYS A 47 10.90 -19.15 7.07
CA CYS A 47 11.18 -17.71 7.05
C CYS A 47 12.69 -17.43 7.08
N ALA A 48 13.09 -16.32 6.47
CA ALA A 48 14.48 -15.85 6.48
C ALA A 48 14.99 -15.55 7.91
N PHE A 49 16.32 -15.47 8.06
CA PHE A 49 16.97 -15.20 9.34
C PHE A 49 16.41 -13.94 10.03
N LYS A 50 16.12 -14.03 11.34
CA LYS A 50 15.46 -13.02 12.21
C LYS A 50 13.95 -12.79 12.00
N LYS A 51 13.29 -13.58 11.14
CA LYS A 51 11.82 -13.60 11.04
C LYS A 51 11.25 -14.86 11.70
N ARG A 52 10.02 -14.77 12.20
CA ARG A 52 9.25 -15.92 12.69
C ARG A 52 7.98 -16.08 11.88
N CYS A 53 7.49 -17.31 11.80
CA CYS A 53 6.20 -17.58 11.20
C CYS A 53 5.07 -17.25 12.19
N ALA A 54 4.15 -16.37 11.81
CA ALA A 54 2.94 -16.09 12.56
C ALA A 54 1.76 -15.89 11.60
N ASN A 55 0.65 -16.59 11.85
CA ASN A 55 -0.57 -16.54 11.03
C ASN A 55 -0.33 -16.75 9.52
N GLY A 56 0.65 -17.59 9.16
CA GLY A 56 0.97 -17.90 7.77
C GLY A 56 1.89 -16.89 7.07
N PHE A 57 2.43 -15.92 7.81
CA PHE A 57 3.34 -14.89 7.29
C PHE A 57 4.63 -14.81 8.11
N CYS A 58 5.73 -14.50 7.42
CA CYS A 58 7.01 -14.20 8.04
C CYS A 58 7.01 -12.77 8.57
N ILE A 59 7.01 -12.66 9.90
CA ILE A 59 7.04 -11.39 10.61
C ILE A 59 8.39 -11.21 11.30
N ASP A 60 8.80 -9.96 11.49
CA ASP A 60 10.01 -9.67 12.23
C ASP A 60 9.89 -10.11 13.70
N ASN A 61 11.01 -10.55 14.28
CA ASN A 61 11.11 -10.86 15.70
C ASN A 61 11.17 -9.61 16.60
N SER A 62 10.98 -8.42 16.05
CA SER A 62 10.87 -7.20 16.84
C SER A 62 9.61 -7.25 17.70
N LEU A 63 9.70 -6.73 18.93
CA LEU A 63 8.53 -6.55 19.77
C LEU A 63 7.55 -5.61 19.04
N PRO A 64 6.28 -6.01 18.86
CA PRO A 64 5.29 -5.13 18.26
C PRO A 64 5.17 -3.89 19.16
N ARG A 65 5.48 -2.73 18.60
CA ARG A 65 5.25 -1.45 19.28
C ARG A 65 3.90 -0.94 18.82
N LEU A 66 2.97 -0.78 19.76
CA LEU A 66 1.81 0.04 19.49
C LEU A 66 2.32 1.48 19.25
N PRO A 67 1.87 2.15 18.19
CA PRO A 67 2.09 3.59 18.09
C PRO A 67 1.43 4.25 19.29
N ALA A 68 2.06 5.30 19.83
CA ALA A 68 1.43 6.12 20.85
C ALA A 68 0.08 6.62 20.29
N ASN A 69 -1.00 6.37 21.01
CA ASN A 69 -2.32 6.86 20.66
C ASN A 69 -2.84 7.73 21.82
N ASP A 70 -3.71 8.68 21.49
CA ASP A 70 -4.35 9.56 22.49
C ASP A 70 -5.52 8.86 23.18
N LEU A 71 -5.63 7.53 23.06
CA LEU A 71 -6.70 6.79 23.68
C LEU A 71 -6.42 6.66 25.18
N PRO A 72 -7.39 6.97 26.05
CA PRO A 72 -7.22 6.79 27.48
C PRO A 72 -7.06 5.30 27.78
N VAL A 73 -5.85 4.89 28.15
CA VAL A 73 -5.59 3.54 28.65
C VAL A 73 -5.79 3.58 30.16
N PHE A 74 -6.91 3.03 30.63
CA PHE A 74 -7.11 2.84 32.07
C PHE A 74 -6.09 1.81 32.59
N PRO A 75 -5.54 2.00 33.81
CA PRO A 75 -4.66 1.04 34.46
C PRO A 75 -5.37 -0.27 34.84
#